data_AF-A0A379WRD8-F1
#
_entry.id   AF-A0A379WRD8-F1
#
_cell.length_a   1.000
_cell.length_b   1.000
_cell.length_c   1.000
_cell.angle_alpha   90.00
_cell.angle_beta   90.00
_cell.angle_gamma   90.00
#
_symmetry.space_group_name_H-M   'P 1'
#
loop_
_entity.id
_entity.type
_entity.pdbx_description
1 polymer ?
#
loop_
_entity_poly.entity_id
_entity_poly.type
_entity_poly.pdbx_seq_one_letter_code
_entity_poly.pdbx_strand_id
1 'polypeptide(L)' 'MVHVTAHRIDPGWSGCIVLEFYNSGKLPLALRPGMLIGALSFEPLSGPAARPYNRRQDAKYRDQQGAVASRIDKD' A
#
# COMPACT_ATOMS: atom_id res chain seq x y z
N MET A 1 13.67 2.52 4.50
CA MET A 1 12.61 2.75 3.48
C MET A 1 11.36 1.98 3.90
N VAL A 2 10.17 2.51 3.64
CA VAL A 2 8.88 1.91 4.09
C VAL A 2 8.01 1.37 2.93
N HIS A 3 8.43 1.66 1.70
CA HIS A 3 7.94 1.09 0.46
C HIS A 3 9.13 0.96 -0.51
N VAL A 4 9.05 0.10 -1.52
CA VAL A 4 10.04 -0.01 -2.60
C VAL A 4 9.37 0.43 -3.89
N THR A 5 9.42 1.75 -4.16
CA THR A 5 8.87 2.45 -5.34
C THR A 5 7.34 2.41 -5.54
N ALA A 6 6.61 1.50 -4.89
CA ALA A 6 5.15 1.44 -4.94
C ALA A 6 4.50 2.10 -3.70
N HIS A 7 4.02 3.33 -3.83
CA HIS A 7 3.45 4.12 -2.72
C HIS A 7 2.03 4.65 -2.97
N ARG A 8 1.49 4.45 -4.18
CA ARG A 8 0.17 4.97 -4.53
C ARG A 8 -0.94 4.11 -3.94
N ILE A 9 -1.94 4.79 -3.38
CA ILE A 9 -3.19 4.19 -2.93
C ILE A 9 -4.28 4.63 -3.91
N ASP A 10 -4.86 3.68 -4.64
CA ASP A 10 -5.78 3.96 -5.74
C ASP A 10 -7.17 4.45 -5.24
N PRO A 11 -7.89 5.27 -6.04
CA PRO A 11 -9.26 5.68 -5.71
C PRO A 11 -10.17 4.46 -5.58
N GLY A 12 -10.96 4.41 -4.50
CA GLY A 12 -11.79 3.25 -4.16
C GLY A 12 -11.04 2.12 -3.44
N TRP A 13 -9.79 2.36 -3.00
CA TRP A 13 -9.10 1.48 -2.06
C TRP A 13 -9.84 1.37 -0.72
N SER A 14 -9.86 0.16 -0.15
CA SER A 14 -10.31 -0.11 1.21
C SER A 14 -9.52 -1.31 1.75
N GLY A 15 -8.84 -1.11 2.87
CA GLY A 15 -7.97 -2.12 3.49
C GLY A 15 -6.72 -1.52 4.15
N CYS A 16 -6.01 -2.36 4.89
CA CYS A 16 -4.71 -2.03 5.46
C CYS A 16 -3.63 -1.96 4.38
N ILE A 17 -2.80 -0.92 4.43
CA ILE A 17 -1.66 -0.73 3.52
C ILE A 17 -0.53 -1.66 3.95
N VAL A 18 -0.03 -2.48 3.03
CA VAL A 18 1.17 -3.29 3.23
C VAL A 18 2.40 -2.40 3.03
N LEU A 19 3.40 -2.58 3.90
CA LEU A 19 4.67 -1.86 3.86
C LEU A 19 5.80 -2.79 3.47
N GLU A 20 6.79 -2.26 2.76
CA GLU A 20 7.98 -2.98 2.31
C GLU A 20 9.21 -2.35 2.98
N PHE A 21 9.61 -2.89 4.14
CA PHE A 21 10.75 -2.35 4.86
C PHE A 21 12.07 -2.81 4.24
N TYR A 22 12.93 -1.83 3.98
CA TYR A 22 14.33 -2.06 3.63
C TYR A 22 15.22 -1.16 4.48
N ASN A 23 16.18 -1.76 5.17
CA ASN A 23 17.19 -1.07 5.94
C ASN A 23 18.44 -0.84 5.07
N SER A 24 18.60 0.37 4.55
CA SER A 24 19.80 0.79 3.81
C SER A 24 20.92 1.30 4.73
N GLY A 25 20.71 1.31 6.04
CA GLY A 25 21.68 1.73 7.05
C GLY A 25 22.61 0.61 7.51
N LYS A 26 23.55 0.96 8.39
CA LYS A 26 24.56 0.03 8.93
C LYS A 26 24.18 -0.62 10.26
N LEU A 27 23.10 -0.16 10.89
CA LEU A 27 22.67 -0.62 12.22
C LEU A 27 21.31 -1.32 12.14
N PRO A 28 21.09 -2.38 12.92
CA PRO A 28 19.76 -2.95 13.11
C PRO A 28 18.79 -1.93 13.71
N LEU A 29 17.54 -1.95 13.26
CA LEU A 29 16.48 -1.07 13.76
C LEU A 29 15.35 -1.94 14.34
N ALA A 30 15.03 -1.73 15.62
CA ALA A 30 13.91 -2.40 16.25
C ALA A 30 12.59 -1.71 15.85
N LEU A 31 11.67 -2.46 15.24
CA LEU A 31 10.32 -2.00 14.93
C LEU A 31 9.35 -2.55 15.98
N ARG A 32 8.39 -1.73 16.41
CA ARG A 32 7.38 -2.09 17.42
C ARG A 32 5.98 -1.73 16.94
N PRO A 33 4.95 -2.55 17.23
CA PRO A 33 3.58 -2.20 16.94
C PRO A 33 3.20 -0.83 17.56
N GLY A 34 2.42 -0.03 16.82
CA GLY A 34 1.93 1.27 17.27
C GLY A 34 2.90 2.45 17.11
N MET A 35 4.14 2.22 16.64
CA MET A 35 5.05 3.32 16.35
C MET A 35 4.59 4.13 15.12
N LEU A 36 4.88 5.43 15.12
CA LEU A 36 4.74 6.25 13.91
C LEU A 36 5.70 5.73 12.84
N ILE A 37 5.17 5.39 11.66
CA ILE A 37 5.92 4.65 10.63
C ILE A 37 5.84 5.28 9.23
N GLY A 38 4.98 6.27 9.04
CA GLY A 38 4.80 6.95 7.77
C GLY A 38 3.75 8.06 7.88
N ALA A 39 3.51 8.71 6.75
CA ALA A 39 2.48 9.73 6.60
C ALA A 39 1.75 9.51 5.28
N LEU A 40 0.51 10.00 5.19
CA LEU A 40 -0.28 10.02 3.97
C LEU A 40 -0.64 11.46 3.62
N SER A 41 -0.56 11.78 2.33
CA SER A 41 -1.18 12.95 1.74
C SER A 41 -2.32 12.51 0.83
N PHE A 42 -3.29 13.40 0.63
CA PHE A 42 -4.44 13.15 -0.24
C PHE A 42 -4.46 14.20 -1.33
N GLU A 43 -4.71 13.76 -2.56
CA GLU A 43 -4.77 14.62 -3.75
C GLU A 43 -6.12 14.43 -4.44
N PRO A 44 -6.91 15.51 -4.64
CA PRO A 44 -8.13 15.44 -5.43
C PRO A 44 -7.82 15.07 -6.88
N LEU A 45 -8.59 14.14 -7.44
CA LEU A 45 -8.58 13.88 -8.89
C LEU A 45 -9.41 14.96 -9.61
N SER A 46 -9.20 15.11 -10.92
CA SER A 46 -10.00 16.01 -11.76
C SER A 46 -11.49 15.66 -11.81
N GLY A 47 -11.84 14.43 -11.43
CA GLY A 47 -13.22 13.95 -11.29
C GLY A 47 -13.27 12.52 -10.75
N PRO A 48 -14.48 11.94 -10.61
CA PRO A 48 -14.65 10.56 -10.15
C PRO A 48 -13.95 9.57 -11.09
N ALA A 49 -13.21 8.62 -10.53
CA ALA A 49 -12.58 7.57 -11.31
C ALA A 49 -13.65 6.66 -11.95
N ALA A 50 -13.60 6.50 -13.28
CA ALA A 50 -14.54 5.61 -14.01
C ALA A 50 -14.37 4.13 -13.63
N ARG A 51 -13.12 3.71 -13.35
CA ARG A 51 -12.75 2.35 -12.92
C ARG A 51 -11.97 2.40 -11.59
N PRO A 52 -12.64 2.68 -10.46
CA PRO A 52 -12.01 2.70 -9.15
C PRO A 52 -11.59 1.29 -8.73
N TYR A 53 -10.63 1.18 -7.80
CA TYR A 53 -9.97 -0.07 -7.41
C TYR A 53 -10.96 -1.16 -6.98
N ASN A 54 -11.97 -0.80 -6.18
CA ASN A 54 -13.02 -1.73 -5.73
C ASN A 54 -13.88 -2.34 -6.86
N ARG A 55 -13.96 -1.69 -8.02
CA ARG A 55 -14.77 -2.15 -9.18
C ARG A 55 -13.95 -2.84 -10.27
N ARG A 56 -12.62 -2.82 -10.18
CA ARG A 56 -11.74 -3.52 -11.12
C ARG A 56 -11.81 -5.03 -10.84
N GLN A 57 -12.10 -5.83 -11.88
CA GLN A 57 -12.23 -7.29 -11.75
C GLN A 57 -10.88 -7.96 -11.48
N ASP A 58 -9.83 -7.39 -12.06
CA ASP A 58 -8.41 -7.76 -11.95
C ASP A 58 -7.71 -7.13 -10.73
N ALA A 59 -8.43 -6.41 -9.85
CA ALA A 59 -7.83 -5.83 -8.65
C ALA A 59 -7.38 -6.91 -7.66
N LYS A 60 -6.06 -7.02 -7.52
CA LYS A 60 -5.39 -8.09 -6.77
C LYS A 60 -5.52 -7.99 -5.27
N TYR A 61 -5.67 -6.81 -4.67
CA TYR A 61 -5.51 -6.60 -3.22
C TYR A 61 -6.72 -5.93 -2.54
N ARG A 62 -7.93 -6.11 -3.08
CA ARG A 62 -9.16 -5.62 -2.43
C ARG A 62 -9.32 -6.24 -1.03
N ASP A 63 -9.79 -5.45 -0.07
CA ASP A 63 -10.11 -5.84 1.31
C ASP A 63 -8.94 -6.48 2.08
N GLN A 64 -7.71 -6.05 1.76
CA GLN A 64 -6.49 -6.53 2.42
C GLN A 64 -6.45 -6.14 3.92
N GLN A 65 -6.12 -7.09 4.79
CA GLN A 65 -6.13 -6.90 6.27
C GLN A 65 -4.78 -7.18 6.97
N GLY A 66 -3.74 -7.59 6.24
CA GLY A 66 -2.47 -7.98 6.85
C GLY A 66 -1.29 -7.91 5.90
N ALA A 67 -0.16 -8.53 6.30
CA ALA A 67 1.06 -8.62 5.51
C ALA A 67 0.90 -9.65 4.38
N VAL A 68 0.16 -9.26 3.34
CA VAL A 68 -0.12 -10.11 2.18
C VAL A 68 1.07 -10.10 1.23
N ALA A 69 1.49 -11.29 0.79
CA ALA A 69 2.55 -11.46 -0.19
C ALA A 69 2.12 -10.97 -1.60
N SER A 70 3.12 -10.76 -2.46
CA SER A 70 2.87 -10.41 -3.88
C SER A 70 1.95 -11.43 -4.56
N ARG A 71 0.99 -10.92 -5.34
CA ARG A 71 0.06 -11.69 -6.20
C ARG A 71 0.43 -11.53 -7.68
N ILE A 72 1.73 -11.47 -7.98
CA ILE A 72 2.22 -11.35 -9.36
C ILE A 72 1.76 -12.54 -10.22
N ASP A 73 1.50 -13.70 -9.61
CA ASP A 73 0.92 -14.90 -10.25
C ASP A 73 -0.49 -14.70 -10.81
N LYS A 74 -1.15 -13.58 -10.49
CA LYS A 74 -2.49 -13.21 -10.99
C LYS A 74 -2.47 -12.23 -12.16
N ASP A 75 -1.30 -11.98 -12.75
CA ASP A 75 -1.21 -11.28 -14.04
C ASP A 75 -1.64 -12.15 -15.22
#